data_AF-A0A164L560-F1
#
_entry.id   AF-A0A164L560-F1
#
_cell.length_a   1.000
_cell.length_b   1.000
_cell.length_c   1.000
_cell.angle_alpha   90.00
_cell.angle_beta   90.00
_cell.angle_gamma   90.00
#
_symmetry.space_group_name_H-M   'P 1'
#
loop_
_entity.id
_entity.type
_entity.pdbx_description
1 polymer ?
#
loop_
_entity_poly.entity_id
_entity_poly.type
_entity_poly.pdbx_seq_one_letter_code
_entity_poly.pdbx_strand_id
1 'polypeptide(L)'
;LYQTISTTENIQQLQTQKKEASQATQNSLHFYTYYLLEQTVKVTDGVTAETIANASKTLKDDIVAQGGNTRTLDRLLQQLHKLHGKEKEFLFGTISVLQKESVIARIEDKKQISTLKFELSNAQKQLESNKKKAKSSKYTLSSSLEQFQENNEALKNSLEKANSRIADLEQNLETTLATESQLQNLLKRKEENNAAVETEGQEIINKLEDRLDKALTEKINLKKNLLDFTSKNKKLEKDLQELQDRTEDSNDSRLDEDEPGEITKLVGDISELTLPTDSGDKSLHYELEIKQTNDFEQTIENLKTQIEHLNKTIIYLEQENQQLKKKFDMGVTHDDEDTSEKTFANTSKKNPKDDDIPATEQDEEDAKKVNRYFTQPIVKALGKLFSREDKKAIPIFKGKSTDKLISEWLRGAEHVAQNNEWDDNQKIGFFSDRLKGEAFEWHENYPEEEGDDLNYQDWKEALITRFQDTYDLATLEKKLSKLTQKPEENCRAFMSR
;
A
#
# COMPACT_ATOMS: atom_id res chain seq x y z
N LEU A 1 -10.67 -29.11 20.36
CA LEU A 1 -10.05 -29.17 21.70
C LEU A 1 -10.44 -30.44 22.47
N TYR A 2 -11.73 -30.77 22.61
CA TYR A 2 -12.21 -31.96 23.35
C TYR A 2 -11.65 -33.30 22.82
N GLN A 3 -11.56 -33.49 21.50
CA GLN A 3 -10.98 -34.72 20.91
C GLN A 3 -9.49 -34.89 21.23
N THR A 4 -8.73 -33.80 21.35
CA THR A 4 -7.28 -33.86 21.59
C THR A 4 -6.95 -34.24 23.04
N ILE A 5 -7.77 -33.79 23.99
CA ILE A 5 -7.66 -34.13 25.42
C ILE A 5 -7.97 -35.62 25.62
N SER A 6 -9.09 -36.09 25.07
CA SER A 6 -9.48 -37.51 25.15
C SER A 6 -8.46 -38.47 24.54
N THR A 7 -7.81 -38.08 23.45
CA THR A 7 -6.76 -38.91 22.81
C THR A 7 -5.51 -38.99 23.69
N THR A 8 -5.15 -37.90 24.39
CA THR A 8 -3.97 -37.86 25.27
C THR A 8 -4.18 -38.69 26.53
N GLU A 9 -5.37 -38.63 27.12
CA GLU A 9 -5.76 -39.45 28.28
C GLU A 9 -5.74 -40.94 27.93
N ASN A 10 -6.27 -41.33 26.77
CA ASN A 10 -6.24 -42.72 26.31
C ASN A 10 -4.80 -43.24 26.10
N ILE A 11 -3.89 -42.41 25.58
CA ILE A 11 -2.48 -42.79 25.40
C ILE A 11 -1.80 -42.99 26.76
N GLN A 12 -2.05 -42.13 27.75
CA GLN A 12 -1.52 -42.31 29.11
C GLN A 12 -2.07 -43.57 29.78
N GLN A 13 -3.35 -43.88 29.57
CA GLN A 13 -3.97 -45.10 30.09
C GLN A 13 -3.33 -46.35 29.48
N LEU A 14 -3.13 -46.36 28.17
CA LEU A 14 -2.44 -47.46 27.47
C LEU A 14 -0.99 -47.63 27.90
N GLN A 15 -0.26 -46.54 28.14
CA GLN A 15 1.11 -46.60 28.68
C GLN A 15 1.14 -47.19 30.10
N THR A 16 0.16 -46.85 30.93
CA THR A 16 0.04 -47.36 32.30
C THR A 16 -0.27 -48.86 32.28
N GLN A 17 -1.24 -49.30 31.48
CA GLN A 17 -1.57 -50.72 31.31
C GLN A 17 -0.39 -51.54 30.77
N LYS A 18 0.39 -51.00 29.83
CA LYS A 18 1.61 -51.66 29.32
C LYS A 18 2.66 -51.86 30.42
N LYS A 19 2.83 -50.87 31.30
CA LYS A 19 3.77 -50.94 32.43
C LYS A 19 3.33 -51.99 33.45
N GLU A 20 2.04 -52.03 33.77
CA GLU A 20 1.45 -53.03 34.67
C GLU A 20 1.56 -54.45 34.11
N ALA A 21 1.26 -54.64 32.82
CA ALA A 21 1.41 -55.93 32.15
C ALA A 21 2.87 -56.41 32.17
N SER A 22 3.83 -55.53 31.85
CA SER A 22 5.27 -55.86 31.93
C SER A 22 5.69 -56.26 33.34
N GLN A 23 5.21 -55.56 34.36
CA GLN A 23 5.51 -55.89 35.76
C GLN A 23 4.88 -57.23 36.17
N ALA A 24 3.64 -57.51 35.75
CA ALA A 24 2.96 -58.77 36.00
C ALA A 24 3.65 -59.95 35.32
N THR A 25 4.11 -59.78 34.08
CA THR A 25 4.92 -60.78 33.37
C THR A 25 6.26 -61.01 34.08
N GLN A 26 6.95 -59.95 34.51
CA GLN A 26 8.21 -60.07 35.22
C GLN A 26 8.07 -60.77 36.58
N ASN A 27 7.00 -60.46 37.32
CA ASN A 27 6.67 -61.13 38.58
C ASN A 27 6.33 -62.61 38.35
N SER A 28 5.56 -62.93 37.31
CA SER A 28 5.21 -64.31 36.94
C SER A 28 6.44 -65.10 36.51
N LEU A 29 7.35 -64.48 35.74
CA LEU A 29 8.61 -65.11 35.35
C LEU A 29 9.47 -65.37 36.59
N HIS A 30 9.58 -64.40 37.51
CA HIS A 30 10.34 -64.57 38.76
C HIS A 30 9.74 -65.67 39.65
N PHE A 31 8.42 -65.78 39.69
CA PHE A 31 7.70 -66.83 40.40
C PHE A 31 7.90 -68.19 39.73
N TYR A 32 7.85 -68.27 38.40
CA TYR A 32 8.07 -69.50 37.65
C TYR A 32 9.51 -69.98 37.74
N THR A 33 10.50 -69.07 37.70
CA THR A 33 11.91 -69.40 37.93
C THR A 33 12.14 -69.87 39.37
N TYR A 34 11.52 -69.22 40.35
CA TYR A 34 11.58 -69.66 41.75
C TYR A 34 10.88 -71.01 41.95
N TYR A 35 9.72 -71.22 41.34
CA TYR A 35 8.98 -72.48 41.37
C TYR A 35 9.74 -73.61 40.68
N LEU A 36 10.40 -73.35 39.54
CA LEU A 36 11.28 -74.31 38.90
C LEU A 36 12.51 -74.61 39.76
N LEU A 37 13.12 -73.59 40.39
CA LEU A 37 14.21 -73.76 41.33
C LEU A 37 13.76 -74.60 42.54
N GLU A 38 12.58 -74.32 43.06
CA GLU A 38 11.96 -75.04 44.17
C GLU A 38 11.62 -76.47 43.77
N GLN A 39 11.05 -76.74 42.59
CA GLN A 39 10.78 -78.09 42.09
C GLN A 39 12.07 -78.87 41.80
N THR A 40 13.07 -78.26 41.15
CA THR A 40 14.34 -78.93 40.83
C THR A 40 15.24 -79.13 42.05
N VAL A 41 15.16 -78.26 43.07
CA VAL A 41 15.89 -78.41 44.34
C VAL A 41 15.11 -79.27 45.36
N LYS A 42 13.76 -79.25 45.35
CA LYS A 42 12.93 -80.13 46.21
C LYS A 42 12.75 -81.55 45.71
N VAL A 43 13.25 -81.92 44.53
CA VAL A 43 13.31 -83.34 44.11
C VAL A 43 14.20 -84.20 45.03
N THR A 44 14.86 -83.64 46.05
CA THR A 44 15.70 -84.41 46.98
C THR A 44 15.35 -84.29 48.46
N ASP A 45 14.09 -84.06 48.84
CA ASP A 45 13.71 -84.30 50.26
C ASP A 45 13.51 -85.81 50.54
N GLY A 46 13.26 -86.63 49.51
CA GLY A 46 13.10 -88.09 49.66
C GLY A 46 14.38 -88.91 49.47
N VAL A 47 15.32 -88.43 48.65
CA VAL A 47 16.56 -89.14 48.30
C VAL A 47 17.74 -88.38 48.91
N THR A 48 17.90 -88.52 50.23
CA THR A 48 19.05 -87.98 50.95
C THR A 48 20.21 -88.98 50.85
N ALA A 49 21.43 -88.54 51.17
CA ALA A 49 22.57 -89.44 51.27
C ALA A 49 22.30 -90.59 52.28
N GLU A 50 21.48 -90.33 53.28
CA GLU A 50 21.04 -91.28 54.28
C GLU A 50 20.00 -92.28 53.74
N THR A 51 19.01 -91.83 52.96
CA THR A 51 18.07 -92.76 52.29
C THR A 51 18.79 -93.66 51.28
N ILE A 52 19.76 -93.13 50.52
CA ILE A 52 20.59 -93.90 49.59
C ILE A 52 21.45 -94.91 50.36
N ALA A 53 22.07 -94.50 51.47
CA ALA A 53 22.90 -95.38 52.30
C ALA A 53 22.09 -96.52 52.92
N ASN A 54 20.90 -96.20 53.45
CA ASN A 54 20.00 -97.18 54.04
C ASN A 54 19.46 -98.17 53.01
N ALA A 55 18.99 -97.70 51.85
CA ALA A 55 18.54 -98.56 50.76
C ALA A 55 19.66 -99.45 50.20
N SER A 56 20.87 -98.89 50.04
CA SER A 56 22.06 -99.64 49.59
C SER A 56 22.47 -100.72 50.59
N LYS A 57 22.34 -100.44 51.89
CA LYS A 57 22.60 -101.40 52.96
C LYS A 57 21.58 -102.54 52.95
N THR A 58 20.28 -102.23 52.91
CA THR A 58 19.21 -103.25 52.82
C THR A 58 19.38 -104.14 51.59
N LEU A 59 19.68 -103.56 50.42
CA LEU A 59 19.90 -104.31 49.18
C LEU A 59 21.12 -105.23 49.28
N LYS A 60 22.17 -104.79 49.97
CA LYS A 60 23.39 -105.58 50.20
C LYS A 60 23.14 -106.74 51.15
N ASP A 61 22.39 -106.51 52.22
CA ASP A 61 22.01 -107.53 53.20
C ASP A 61 21.11 -108.62 52.56
N ASP A 62 20.16 -108.24 51.71
CA ASP A 62 19.28 -109.18 50.98
C ASP A 62 20.06 -110.04 49.95
N ILE A 63 21.00 -109.44 49.21
CA ILE A 63 21.84 -110.16 48.24
C ILE A 63 22.77 -111.16 48.95
N VAL A 64 23.28 -110.82 50.13
CA VAL A 64 24.06 -111.75 50.97
C VAL A 64 23.19 -112.92 51.42
N ALA A 65 21.96 -112.65 51.89
CA ALA A 65 21.02 -113.68 52.34
C ALA A 65 20.62 -114.67 51.22
N GLN A 66 20.65 -114.23 49.96
CA GLN A 66 20.37 -115.07 48.78
C GLN A 66 21.63 -115.75 48.18
N GLY A 67 22.79 -115.63 48.81
CA GLY A 67 24.05 -116.24 48.35
C GLY A 67 24.72 -115.52 47.17
N GLY A 68 24.37 -114.26 46.92
CA GLY A 68 24.89 -113.45 45.83
C GLY A 68 26.29 -112.86 46.06
N ASN A 69 26.96 -112.47 44.98
CA ASN A 69 28.33 -111.92 45.00
C ASN A 69 28.35 -110.42 45.32
N THR A 70 28.67 -110.08 46.56
CA THR A 70 28.75 -108.70 47.08
C THR A 70 29.78 -107.81 46.38
N ARG A 71 30.86 -108.36 45.81
CA ARG A 71 31.87 -107.55 45.08
C ARG A 71 31.31 -106.97 43.78
N THR A 72 30.43 -107.71 43.10
CA THR A 72 29.79 -107.23 41.87
C THR A 72 28.78 -106.12 42.19
N LEU A 73 28.02 -106.29 43.28
CA LEU A 73 27.10 -105.27 43.79
C LEU A 73 27.84 -103.99 44.19
N ASP A 74 28.93 -104.09 44.95
CA ASP A 74 29.74 -102.92 45.36
C ASP A 74 30.29 -102.16 44.16
N ARG A 75 30.70 -102.87 43.10
CA ARG A 75 31.15 -102.26 41.84
C ARG A 75 30.02 -101.51 41.12
N LEU A 76 28.81 -102.08 41.07
CA LEU A 76 27.64 -101.44 40.46
C LEU A 76 27.19 -100.21 41.26
N LEU A 77 27.18 -100.28 42.59
CA LEU A 77 26.89 -99.15 43.47
C LEU A 77 27.92 -98.01 43.30
N GLN A 78 29.21 -98.34 43.17
CA GLN A 78 30.24 -97.36 42.84
C GLN A 78 30.01 -96.70 41.47
N GLN A 79 29.64 -97.47 40.46
CA GLN A 79 29.32 -96.93 39.13
C GLN A 79 28.09 -96.01 39.18
N LEU A 80 27.06 -96.38 39.94
CA LEU A 80 25.87 -95.56 40.15
C LEU A 80 26.18 -94.25 40.88
N HIS A 81 26.98 -94.30 41.95
CA HIS A 81 27.44 -93.09 42.64
C HIS A 81 28.26 -92.18 41.73
N LYS A 82 29.16 -92.76 40.91
CA LYS A 82 29.95 -91.99 39.94
C LYS A 82 29.08 -91.36 38.85
N LEU A 83 28.06 -92.08 38.38
CA LEU A 83 27.10 -91.56 37.39
C LEU A 83 26.27 -90.42 37.98
N HIS A 84 25.74 -90.59 39.19
CA HIS A 84 24.97 -89.56 39.88
C HIS A 84 25.81 -88.31 40.21
N GLY A 85 27.09 -88.49 40.58
CA GLY A 85 28.02 -87.37 40.74
C GLY A 85 28.20 -86.57 39.45
N LYS A 86 28.40 -87.25 38.31
CA LYS A 86 28.49 -86.61 36.99
C LYS A 86 27.20 -85.92 36.56
N GLU A 87 26.05 -86.52 36.86
CA GLU A 87 24.74 -85.94 36.59
C GLU A 87 24.55 -84.64 37.38
N LYS A 88 24.91 -84.63 38.68
CA LYS A 88 24.90 -83.41 39.50
C LYS A 88 25.85 -82.34 38.95
N GLU A 89 27.08 -82.70 38.59
CA GLU A 89 28.03 -81.76 37.98
C GLU A 89 27.49 -81.16 36.67
N PHE A 90 26.86 -81.98 35.82
CA PHE A 90 26.23 -81.53 34.58
C PHE A 90 25.06 -80.58 34.84
N LEU A 91 24.18 -80.90 35.80
CA LEU A 91 23.05 -80.05 36.17
C LEU A 91 23.52 -78.72 36.77
N PHE A 92 24.50 -78.73 37.67
CA PHE A 92 25.10 -77.50 38.22
C PHE A 92 25.76 -76.64 37.12
N GLY A 93 26.49 -77.28 36.20
CA GLY A 93 27.09 -76.59 35.05
C GLY A 93 26.03 -75.93 34.16
N THR A 94 24.96 -76.67 33.84
CA THR A 94 23.85 -76.17 33.01
C THR A 94 23.13 -75.01 33.68
N ILE A 95 22.81 -75.12 34.97
CA ILE A 95 22.18 -74.04 35.75
C ILE A 95 23.07 -72.79 35.75
N SER A 96 24.39 -72.95 35.94
CA SER A 96 25.33 -71.82 35.92
C SER A 96 25.38 -71.12 34.56
N VAL A 97 25.35 -71.87 33.45
CA VAL A 97 25.30 -71.31 32.09
C VAL A 97 24.00 -70.54 31.86
N LEU A 98 22.85 -71.14 32.18
CA LEU A 98 21.54 -70.51 32.02
C LEU A 98 21.40 -69.23 32.87
N GLN A 99 21.96 -69.22 34.09
CA GLN A 99 22.01 -68.02 34.91
C GLN A 99 22.85 -66.90 34.28
N LYS A 100 24.02 -67.24 33.72
CA LYS A 100 24.87 -66.26 33.02
C LYS A 100 24.19 -65.70 31.78
N GLU A 101 23.56 -66.54 30.96
CA GLU A 101 22.81 -66.11 29.78
C GLU A 101 21.65 -65.18 30.15
N SER A 102 20.90 -65.51 31.21
CA SER A 102 19.82 -64.67 31.73
C SER A 102 20.30 -63.28 32.17
N VAL A 103 21.46 -63.21 32.83
CA VAL A 103 22.07 -61.93 33.23
C VAL A 103 22.52 -61.12 32.00
N ILE A 104 23.13 -61.76 31.01
CA ILE A 104 23.56 -61.11 29.76
C ILE A 104 22.35 -60.53 29.03
N ALA A 105 21.28 -61.31 28.86
CA ALA A 105 20.05 -60.84 28.24
C ALA A 105 19.47 -59.60 28.95
N ARG A 106 19.42 -59.60 30.29
CA ARG A 106 18.99 -58.43 31.08
C ARG A 106 19.86 -57.19 30.86
N ILE A 107 21.17 -57.36 30.71
CA ILE A 107 22.09 -56.25 30.46
C ILE A 107 21.82 -55.64 29.07
N GLU A 108 21.63 -56.48 28.06
CA GLU A 108 21.32 -56.04 26.70
C GLU A 108 19.98 -55.30 26.64
N ASP A 109 18.93 -55.85 27.28
CA ASP A 109 17.63 -55.20 27.37
C ASP A 109 17.72 -53.83 28.07
N LYS A 110 18.49 -53.74 29.16
CA LYS A 110 18.70 -52.48 29.89
C LYS A 110 19.42 -51.43 29.04
N LYS A 111 20.35 -51.86 28.19
CA LYS A 111 21.06 -51.00 27.24
C LYS A 111 20.08 -50.48 26.17
N GLN A 112 19.25 -51.34 25.59
CA GLN A 112 18.22 -50.94 24.63
C GLN A 112 17.21 -49.97 25.24
N ILE A 113 16.73 -50.22 26.47
CA ILE A 113 15.83 -49.32 27.18
C ILE A 113 16.47 -47.94 27.37
N SER A 114 17.77 -47.88 27.66
CA SER A 114 18.49 -46.62 27.84
C SER A 114 18.56 -45.83 26.52
N THR A 115 18.83 -46.51 25.41
CA THR A 115 18.80 -45.92 24.05
C THR A 115 17.42 -45.36 23.72
N LEU A 116 16.37 -46.17 23.88
CA LEU A 116 14.98 -45.75 23.62
C LEU A 116 14.56 -44.56 24.48
N LYS A 117 15.01 -44.51 25.75
CA LYS A 117 14.71 -43.40 26.64
C LYS A 117 15.37 -42.09 26.17
N PHE A 118 16.58 -42.17 25.63
CA PHE A 118 17.27 -41.02 25.05
C PHE A 118 16.56 -40.52 23.79
N GLU A 119 16.20 -41.43 22.87
CA GLU A 119 15.46 -41.08 21.65
C GLU A 119 14.10 -40.45 21.96
N LEU A 120 13.37 -41.00 22.94
CA LEU A 120 12.09 -40.44 23.41
C LEU A 120 12.26 -39.00 23.92
N SER A 121 13.31 -38.74 24.69
CA SER A 121 13.60 -37.38 25.17
C SER A 121 13.89 -36.42 24.02
N ASN A 122 14.62 -36.86 23.00
CA ASN A 122 14.93 -36.04 21.84
C ASN A 122 13.67 -35.74 21.01
N ALA A 123 12.82 -36.74 20.77
CA ALA A 123 11.55 -36.59 20.08
C ALA A 123 10.60 -35.63 20.84
N GLN A 124 10.56 -35.70 22.17
CA GLN A 124 9.78 -34.75 22.99
C GLN A 124 10.26 -33.31 22.84
N LYS A 125 11.59 -33.07 22.82
CA LYS A 125 12.15 -31.74 22.59
C LYS A 125 11.77 -31.18 21.21
N GLN A 126 11.85 -32.01 20.17
CA GLN A 126 11.43 -31.61 18.82
C GLN A 126 9.94 -31.28 18.75
N LEU A 127 9.09 -32.09 19.38
CA LEU A 127 7.65 -31.84 19.42
C LEU A 127 7.32 -30.48 20.06
N GLU A 128 7.96 -30.13 21.18
CA GLU A 128 7.73 -28.84 21.82
C GLU A 128 8.30 -27.64 21.02
N SER A 129 9.43 -27.82 20.35
CA SER A 129 9.93 -26.82 19.40
C SER A 129 8.91 -26.57 18.27
N ASN A 130 8.39 -27.65 17.67
CA ASN A 130 7.38 -27.55 16.61
C ASN A 130 6.07 -26.92 17.08
N LYS A 131 5.62 -27.21 18.31
CA LYS A 131 4.45 -26.53 18.90
C LYS A 131 4.67 -25.03 19.09
N LYS A 132 5.87 -24.61 19.50
CA LYS A 132 6.21 -23.17 19.62
C LYS A 132 6.19 -22.49 18.26
N LYS A 133 6.81 -23.09 17.24
CA LYS A 133 6.76 -22.60 15.85
C LYS A 133 5.33 -22.48 15.34
N ALA A 134 4.51 -23.52 15.51
CA ALA A 134 3.10 -23.48 15.10
C ALA A 134 2.29 -22.37 15.79
N LYS A 135 2.62 -22.02 17.05
CA LYS A 135 1.99 -20.91 17.76
C LYS A 135 2.43 -19.55 17.22
N SER A 136 3.72 -19.34 16.94
CA SER A 136 4.16 -18.06 16.37
C SER A 136 3.60 -17.86 14.96
N SER A 137 3.65 -18.89 14.10
CA SER A 137 3.05 -18.82 12.76
C SER A 137 1.55 -18.53 12.81
N LYS A 138 0.82 -19.05 13.79
CA LYS A 138 -0.60 -18.72 13.99
C LYS A 138 -0.80 -17.24 14.32
N TYR A 139 0.06 -16.65 15.14
CA TYR A 139 0.00 -15.24 15.50
C TYR A 139 0.28 -14.34 14.28
N THR A 140 1.32 -14.66 13.49
CA THR A 140 1.65 -13.95 12.26
C THR A 140 0.51 -14.00 11.24
N LEU A 141 -0.11 -15.17 11.05
CA LEU A 141 -1.27 -15.33 10.17
C LEU A 141 -2.50 -14.55 10.67
N SER A 142 -2.73 -14.50 11.98
CA SER A 142 -3.81 -13.70 12.57
C SER A 142 -3.58 -12.20 12.37
N SER A 143 -2.36 -11.70 12.58
CA SER A 143 -2.02 -10.30 12.32
C SER A 143 -2.16 -9.93 10.84
N SER A 144 -1.69 -10.80 9.93
CA SER A 144 -1.87 -10.59 8.49
C SER A 144 -3.35 -10.58 8.07
N LEU A 145 -4.19 -11.41 8.70
CA LEU A 145 -5.62 -11.45 8.45
C LEU A 145 -6.31 -10.15 8.91
N GLU A 146 -5.94 -9.64 10.08
CA GLU A 146 -6.45 -8.38 10.63
C GLU A 146 -6.09 -7.19 9.74
N GLN A 147 -4.82 -7.11 9.30
CA GLN A 147 -4.37 -6.09 8.35
C GLN A 147 -5.11 -6.16 7.01
N PHE A 148 -5.39 -7.37 6.50
CA PHE A 148 -6.17 -7.53 5.27
C PHE A 148 -7.63 -7.08 5.43
N GLN A 149 -8.21 -7.27 6.61
CA GLN A 149 -9.56 -6.79 6.94
C GLN A 149 -9.61 -5.26 7.01
N GLU A 150 -8.64 -4.63 7.67
CA GLU A 150 -8.51 -3.17 7.73
C GLU A 150 -8.37 -2.56 6.33
N ASN A 151 -7.51 -3.13 5.49
CA ASN A 151 -7.33 -2.69 4.11
C ASN A 151 -8.63 -2.78 3.29
N ASN A 152 -9.42 -3.84 3.48
CA ASN A 152 -10.69 -4.00 2.77
C ASN A 152 -11.74 -2.97 3.20
N GLU A 153 -11.84 -2.67 4.51
CA GLU A 153 -12.75 -1.62 4.98
C GLU A 153 -12.30 -0.23 4.50
N ALA A 154 -11.00 0.05 4.45
CA ALA A 154 -10.47 1.28 3.86
C ALA A 154 -10.83 1.41 2.37
N LEU A 155 -10.68 0.33 1.58
CA LEU A 155 -11.05 0.31 0.17
C LEU A 155 -12.56 0.50 -0.03
N LYS A 156 -13.39 -0.13 0.80
CA LYS A 156 -14.84 0.02 0.77
C LYS A 156 -15.27 1.47 1.05
N ASN A 157 -14.69 2.11 2.06
CA ASN A 157 -14.95 3.53 2.36
C ASN A 157 -14.51 4.46 1.22
N SER A 158 -13.37 4.16 0.59
CA SER A 158 -12.89 4.91 -0.57
C SER A 158 -13.81 4.75 -1.78
N LEU A 159 -14.32 3.53 -2.02
CA LEU A 159 -15.28 3.24 -3.08
C LEU A 159 -16.61 3.96 -2.85
N GLU A 160 -17.11 3.97 -1.61
CA GLU A 160 -18.34 4.69 -1.25
C GLU A 160 -18.18 6.19 -1.51
N LYS A 161 -17.04 6.78 -1.12
CA LYS A 161 -16.74 8.19 -1.39
C LYS A 161 -16.64 8.49 -2.89
N ALA A 162 -16.05 7.58 -3.68
CA ALA A 162 -15.99 7.72 -5.12
C ALA A 162 -17.39 7.67 -5.76
N ASN A 163 -18.25 6.76 -5.29
CA ASN A 163 -19.63 6.65 -5.76
C ASN A 163 -20.46 7.91 -5.44
N SER A 164 -20.32 8.49 -4.25
CA SER A 164 -20.97 9.77 -3.93
C SER A 164 -20.53 10.88 -4.88
N ARG A 165 -19.23 10.93 -5.20
CA ARG A 165 -18.70 11.93 -6.15
C ARG A 165 -19.19 11.71 -7.59
N ILE A 166 -19.39 10.45 -8.00
CA ILE A 166 -19.99 10.14 -9.29
C ILE A 166 -21.43 10.66 -9.33
N ALA A 167 -22.23 10.43 -8.28
CA ALA A 167 -23.61 10.92 -8.21
C ALA A 167 -23.67 12.47 -8.30
N ASP A 168 -22.77 13.18 -7.60
CA ASP A 168 -22.68 14.64 -7.68
C ASP A 168 -22.35 15.11 -9.11
N LEU A 169 -21.43 14.40 -9.80
CA LEU A 169 -21.05 14.72 -11.18
C LEU A 169 -22.19 14.44 -12.17
N GLU A 170 -22.94 13.36 -11.99
CA GLU A 170 -24.12 13.04 -12.80
C GLU A 170 -25.19 14.12 -12.66
N GLN A 171 -25.45 14.59 -11.43
CA GLN A 171 -26.39 15.69 -11.19
C GLN A 171 -25.93 17.01 -11.84
N ASN A 172 -24.63 17.32 -11.78
CA ASN A 172 -24.08 18.49 -12.44
C ASN A 172 -24.15 18.39 -13.97
N LEU A 173 -24.00 17.20 -14.54
CA LEU A 173 -24.15 16.98 -15.96
C LEU A 173 -25.60 17.20 -16.40
N GLU A 174 -26.57 16.67 -15.66
CA GLU A 174 -28.01 16.86 -15.91
C GLU A 174 -28.39 18.35 -15.93
N THR A 175 -27.90 19.13 -14.95
CA THR A 175 -28.15 20.58 -14.89
C THR A 175 -27.48 21.32 -16.04
N THR A 176 -26.28 20.90 -16.45
CA THR A 176 -25.58 21.48 -17.61
C THR A 176 -26.34 21.21 -18.91
N LEU A 177 -26.82 19.99 -19.13
CA LEU A 177 -27.63 19.66 -20.31
C LEU A 177 -28.95 20.43 -20.34
N ALA A 178 -29.59 20.64 -19.19
CA ALA A 178 -30.80 21.44 -19.09
C ALA A 178 -30.55 22.91 -19.48
N THR A 179 -29.43 23.50 -19.02
CA THR A 179 -29.06 24.88 -19.37
C THR A 179 -28.67 25.01 -20.85
N GLU A 180 -27.98 24.03 -21.42
CA GLU A 180 -27.67 24.00 -22.86
C GLU A 180 -28.94 23.97 -23.71
N SER A 181 -29.93 23.15 -23.34
CA SER A 181 -31.23 23.12 -24.01
C SER A 181 -31.97 24.46 -23.95
N GLN A 182 -31.90 25.16 -22.81
CA GLN A 182 -32.45 26.51 -22.67
C GLN A 182 -31.73 27.52 -23.59
N LEU A 183 -30.40 27.46 -23.67
CA LEU A 183 -29.61 28.33 -24.54
C LEU A 183 -29.91 28.09 -26.02
N GLN A 184 -30.07 26.83 -26.45
CA GLN A 184 -30.47 26.52 -27.82
C GLN A 184 -31.85 27.11 -28.17
N ASN A 185 -32.81 27.02 -27.24
CA ASN A 185 -34.13 27.62 -27.45
C ASN A 185 -34.08 29.16 -27.53
N LEU A 186 -33.20 29.81 -26.78
CA LEU A 186 -32.98 31.25 -26.87
C LEU A 186 -32.29 31.64 -28.20
N LEU A 187 -31.30 30.86 -28.63
CA LEU A 187 -30.63 31.07 -29.91
C LEU A 187 -31.63 30.99 -31.07
N LYS A 188 -32.47 29.96 -31.08
CA LYS A 188 -33.53 29.80 -32.10
C LYS A 188 -34.49 30.99 -32.13
N ARG A 189 -34.96 31.46 -30.96
CA ARG A 189 -35.82 32.66 -30.87
C ARG A 189 -35.11 33.92 -31.38
N LYS A 190 -33.82 34.07 -31.11
CA LYS A 190 -33.03 35.19 -31.63
C LYS A 190 -32.94 35.15 -33.16
N GLU A 191 -32.71 33.98 -33.74
CA GLU A 191 -32.68 33.79 -35.20
C GLU A 191 -34.03 34.11 -35.84
N GLU A 192 -35.14 33.63 -35.25
CA GLU A 192 -36.50 33.93 -35.70
C GLU A 192 -36.80 35.44 -35.64
N ASN A 193 -36.44 36.11 -34.56
CA ASN A 193 -36.62 37.56 -34.41
C ASN A 193 -35.77 38.35 -35.41
N ASN A 194 -34.52 37.95 -35.64
CA ASN A 194 -33.66 38.58 -36.63
C ASN A 194 -34.25 38.45 -38.04
N ALA A 195 -34.76 37.27 -38.41
CA ALA A 195 -35.42 37.06 -39.69
C ALA A 195 -36.67 37.95 -39.82
N ALA A 196 -37.48 38.06 -38.76
CA ALA A 196 -38.65 38.95 -38.75
C ALA A 196 -38.25 40.43 -38.96
N VAL A 197 -37.26 40.91 -38.23
CA VAL A 197 -36.74 42.29 -38.37
C VAL A 197 -36.18 42.54 -39.76
N GLU A 198 -35.46 41.58 -40.35
CA GLU A 198 -34.94 41.68 -41.72
C GLU A 198 -36.08 41.77 -42.75
N THR A 199 -37.13 40.95 -42.59
CA THR A 199 -38.30 41.03 -43.48
C THR A 199 -39.06 42.34 -43.36
N GLU A 200 -39.28 42.84 -42.14
CA GLU A 200 -39.96 44.12 -41.90
C GLU A 200 -39.12 45.29 -42.42
N GLY A 201 -37.81 45.26 -42.18
CA GLY A 201 -36.86 46.23 -42.72
C GLY A 201 -36.89 46.28 -44.25
N GLN A 202 -36.91 45.12 -44.91
CA GLN A 202 -36.99 45.05 -46.37
C GLN A 202 -38.33 45.57 -46.89
N GLU A 203 -39.45 45.31 -46.20
CA GLU A 203 -40.76 45.84 -46.58
C GLU A 203 -40.79 47.38 -46.49
N ILE A 204 -40.18 47.96 -45.45
CA ILE A 204 -40.06 49.41 -45.29
C ILE A 204 -39.19 50.01 -46.41
N ILE A 205 -38.05 49.38 -46.71
CA ILE A 205 -37.15 49.81 -47.80
C ILE A 205 -37.93 49.85 -49.12
N ASN A 206 -38.62 48.77 -49.48
CA ASN A 206 -39.39 48.70 -50.72
C ASN A 206 -40.47 49.80 -50.79
N LYS A 207 -41.18 50.07 -49.68
CA LYS A 207 -42.17 51.16 -49.61
C LYS A 207 -41.54 52.54 -49.80
N LEU A 208 -40.32 52.75 -49.29
CA LEU A 208 -39.60 54.02 -49.45
C LEU A 208 -39.09 54.19 -50.87
N GLU A 209 -38.59 53.13 -51.50
CA GLU A 209 -38.20 53.11 -52.92
C GLU A 209 -39.39 53.47 -53.83
N ASP A 210 -40.55 52.85 -53.63
CA ASP A 210 -41.78 53.18 -54.38
C ASP A 210 -42.19 54.65 -54.23
N ARG A 211 -42.09 55.20 -53.01
CA ARG A 211 -42.38 56.62 -52.76
C ARG A 211 -41.36 57.55 -53.41
N LEU A 212 -40.09 57.17 -53.40
CA LEU A 212 -39.01 57.92 -54.04
C LEU A 212 -39.23 57.96 -55.55
N ASP A 213 -39.53 56.83 -56.18
CA ASP A 213 -39.81 56.75 -57.63
C ASP A 213 -41.03 57.60 -58.03
N LYS A 214 -42.09 57.58 -57.21
CA LYS A 214 -43.26 58.44 -57.42
C LYS A 214 -42.91 59.92 -57.33
N ALA A 215 -42.18 60.33 -56.30
CA ALA A 215 -41.74 61.72 -56.12
C ALA A 215 -40.81 62.18 -57.25
N LEU A 216 -39.95 61.29 -57.75
CA LEU A 216 -39.04 61.57 -58.85
C LEU A 216 -39.82 61.76 -60.17
N THR A 217 -40.85 60.95 -60.38
CA THR A 217 -41.79 61.09 -61.51
C THR A 217 -42.56 62.42 -61.45
N GLU A 218 -43.09 62.77 -60.28
CA GLU A 218 -43.76 64.06 -60.05
C GLU A 218 -42.83 65.24 -60.29
N LYS A 219 -41.58 65.18 -59.80
CA LYS A 219 -40.55 66.19 -60.04
C LYS A 219 -40.24 66.37 -61.52
N ILE A 220 -40.14 65.28 -62.29
CA ILE A 220 -39.94 65.34 -63.75
C ILE A 220 -41.12 66.05 -64.42
N ASN A 221 -42.35 65.70 -64.05
CA ASN A 221 -43.56 66.33 -64.60
C ASN A 221 -43.63 67.83 -64.27
N LEU A 222 -43.33 68.21 -63.02
CA LEU A 222 -43.26 69.62 -62.62
C LEU A 222 -42.19 70.39 -63.40
N LYS A 223 -41.00 69.79 -63.61
CA LYS A 223 -39.93 70.41 -64.42
C LYS A 223 -40.35 70.60 -65.87
N LYS A 224 -41.10 69.64 -66.44
CA LYS A 224 -41.66 69.76 -67.79
C LYS A 224 -42.69 70.89 -67.88
N ASN A 225 -43.61 70.97 -66.92
CA ASN A 225 -44.59 72.04 -66.85
C ASN A 225 -43.92 73.41 -66.70
N LEU A 226 -42.88 73.52 -65.87
CA LEU A 226 -42.10 74.75 -65.72
C LEU A 226 -41.47 75.16 -67.06
N LEU A 227 -40.89 74.22 -67.81
CA LEU A 227 -40.30 74.48 -69.12
C LEU A 227 -41.35 74.99 -70.14
N ASP A 228 -42.55 74.41 -70.12
CA ASP A 228 -43.67 74.86 -70.95
C ASP A 228 -44.12 76.27 -70.56
N PHE A 229 -44.20 76.58 -69.26
CA PHE A 229 -44.49 77.92 -68.76
C PHE A 229 -43.42 78.93 -69.15
N THR A 230 -42.13 78.60 -68.99
CA THR A 230 -41.02 79.47 -69.43
C THR A 230 -41.08 79.74 -70.93
N SER A 231 -41.42 78.73 -71.73
CA SER A 231 -41.59 78.88 -73.19
C SER A 231 -42.77 79.79 -73.55
N LYS A 232 -43.91 79.64 -72.85
CA LYS A 232 -45.06 80.55 -73.00
C LYS A 232 -44.74 81.97 -72.56
N ASN A 233 -44.03 82.15 -71.44
CA ASN A 233 -43.61 83.47 -70.97
C ASN A 233 -42.68 84.15 -71.97
N LYS A 234 -41.70 83.43 -72.52
CA LYS A 234 -40.81 83.97 -73.55
C LYS A 234 -41.55 84.38 -74.83
N LYS A 235 -42.65 83.69 -75.15
CA LYS A 235 -43.55 84.08 -76.24
C LYS A 235 -44.34 85.34 -75.89
N LEU A 236 -44.88 85.43 -74.68
CA LEU A 236 -45.58 86.63 -74.19
C LEU A 236 -44.65 87.85 -74.10
N GLU A 237 -43.39 87.67 -73.66
CA GLU A 237 -42.36 88.73 -73.67
C GLU A 237 -42.08 89.21 -75.10
N LYS A 238 -42.04 88.30 -76.07
CA LYS A 238 -41.90 88.67 -77.48
C LYS A 238 -43.13 89.42 -78.01
N ASP A 239 -44.34 88.96 -77.67
CA ASP A 239 -45.59 89.60 -78.05
C ASP A 239 -45.72 91.00 -77.38
N LEU A 240 -45.24 91.16 -76.14
CA LEU A 240 -45.15 92.45 -75.43
C LEU A 240 -44.12 93.38 -76.08
N GLN A 241 -42.95 92.88 -76.47
CA GLN A 241 -41.96 93.66 -77.21
C GLN A 241 -42.53 94.12 -78.57
N GLU A 242 -43.26 93.27 -79.27
CA GLU A 242 -43.91 93.60 -80.56
C GLU A 242 -45.05 94.62 -80.39
N LEU A 243 -45.75 94.63 -79.24
CA LEU A 243 -46.69 95.68 -78.86
C LEU A 243 -45.97 96.98 -78.50
N GLN A 244 -44.84 96.91 -77.79
CA GLN A 244 -44.05 98.08 -77.40
C GLN A 244 -43.45 98.78 -78.63
N ASP A 245 -42.93 98.01 -79.59
CA ASP A 245 -42.46 98.52 -80.89
C ASP A 245 -43.61 99.14 -81.72
N ARG A 246 -44.85 98.63 -81.59
CA ARG A 246 -46.05 99.26 -82.19
C ARG A 246 -46.52 100.53 -81.47
N THR A 247 -46.17 100.69 -80.20
CA THR A 247 -46.55 101.87 -79.41
C THR A 247 -45.51 102.99 -79.58
N GLU A 248 -44.27 102.67 -79.96
CA GLU A 248 -43.20 103.63 -80.23
C GLU A 248 -43.40 104.41 -81.56
N ASP A 249 -44.21 103.88 -82.49
CA ASP A 249 -44.60 104.55 -83.75
C ASP A 249 -45.88 105.41 -83.65
N SER A 250 -46.48 105.55 -82.46
CA SER A 250 -47.69 106.34 -82.25
C SER A 250 -47.57 107.26 -81.03
N ASN A 251 -46.77 108.31 -81.18
CA ASN A 251 -46.84 109.50 -80.32
C ASN A 251 -48.18 110.24 -80.54
N ASP A 252 -49.12 110.17 -79.60
CA ASP A 252 -49.87 111.35 -79.16
C ASP A 252 -50.61 111.16 -77.81
N SER A 253 -50.38 112.11 -76.91
CA SER A 253 -51.22 112.59 -75.81
C SER A 253 -51.41 111.80 -74.48
N ARG A 254 -50.76 112.37 -73.44
CA ARG A 254 -51.29 112.85 -72.14
C ARG A 254 -51.74 111.85 -71.04
N LEU A 255 -50.93 111.88 -69.96
CA LEU A 255 -51.26 112.10 -68.54
C LEU A 255 -52.50 111.39 -67.95
N ASP A 256 -52.29 110.53 -66.95
CA ASP A 256 -52.58 110.88 -65.53
C ASP A 256 -52.09 109.77 -64.57
N GLU A 257 -51.98 110.20 -63.31
CA GLU A 257 -51.35 109.60 -62.13
C GLU A 257 -52.12 108.41 -61.51
N ASP A 258 -51.44 107.75 -60.56
CA ASP A 258 -51.94 106.96 -59.43
C ASP A 258 -52.38 105.48 -59.62
N GLU A 259 -51.55 104.58 -59.08
CA GLU A 259 -51.76 103.86 -57.79
C GLU A 259 -51.29 102.38 -57.83
N PRO A 260 -50.57 101.90 -56.79
CA PRO A 260 -49.82 100.65 -56.81
C PRO A 260 -50.70 99.46 -56.35
N GLY A 261 -51.41 98.86 -57.29
CA GLY A 261 -52.36 97.76 -57.01
C GLY A 261 -51.80 96.33 -57.08
N GLU A 262 -50.55 96.11 -57.50
CA GLU A 262 -50.06 94.74 -57.81
C GLU A 262 -49.04 94.17 -56.82
N ILE A 263 -48.58 94.96 -55.83
CA ILE A 263 -47.63 94.47 -54.80
C ILE A 263 -48.32 93.61 -53.73
N THR A 264 -49.65 93.69 -53.59
CA THR A 264 -50.40 92.96 -52.56
C THR A 264 -50.76 91.52 -52.95
N LYS A 265 -50.55 91.11 -54.21
CA LYS A 265 -50.79 89.73 -54.65
C LYS A 265 -49.53 88.85 -54.61
N LEU A 266 -48.34 89.45 -54.74
CA LEU A 266 -47.06 88.76 -54.59
C LEU A 266 -46.66 88.48 -53.13
N VAL A 267 -47.26 89.17 -52.15
CA VAL A 267 -47.02 88.93 -50.72
C VAL A 267 -47.85 87.76 -50.18
N GLY A 268 -48.96 87.41 -50.85
CA GLY A 268 -49.76 86.22 -50.56
C GLY A 268 -49.04 84.92 -50.94
N ASP A 269 -48.43 84.89 -52.12
CA ASP A 269 -47.77 83.69 -52.65
C ASP A 269 -46.39 83.40 -52.01
N ILE A 270 -45.81 84.37 -51.28
CA ILE A 270 -44.57 84.18 -50.50
C ILE A 270 -44.85 83.64 -49.08
N SER A 271 -46.08 83.77 -48.57
CA SER A 271 -46.44 83.31 -47.22
C SER A 271 -46.72 81.80 -47.10
N GLU A 272 -46.87 81.07 -48.22
CA GLU A 272 -47.00 79.60 -48.23
C GLU A 272 -45.65 78.85 -48.33
N LEU A 273 -44.52 79.57 -48.48
CA LEU A 273 -43.17 78.98 -48.52
C LEU A 273 -42.43 79.03 -47.17
N THR A 274 -43.08 79.51 -46.10
CA THR A 274 -42.54 79.55 -44.74
C THR A 274 -43.45 78.87 -43.72
N LEU A 275 -43.88 77.65 -44.02
CA LEU A 275 -44.23 76.70 -42.98
C LEU A 275 -43.04 75.75 -42.78
N PRO A 276 -42.50 75.63 -41.54
CA PRO A 276 -41.59 74.55 -41.23
C PRO A 276 -42.34 73.26 -41.51
N THR A 277 -41.88 72.53 -42.53
CA THR A 277 -42.20 71.11 -42.63
C THR A 277 -41.79 70.50 -41.30
N ASP A 278 -42.76 69.89 -40.61
CA ASP A 278 -42.58 69.15 -39.38
C ASP A 278 -41.53 68.06 -39.63
N SER A 279 -40.27 68.44 -39.43
CA SER A 279 -39.12 67.59 -39.62
C SER A 279 -39.14 66.57 -38.49
N GLY A 280 -39.34 65.30 -38.84
CA GLY A 280 -39.18 64.14 -37.96
C GLY A 280 -37.81 64.02 -37.28
N ASP A 281 -36.94 65.02 -37.38
CA ASP A 281 -35.63 65.09 -36.73
C ASP A 281 -35.70 65.25 -35.20
N LYS A 282 -36.83 65.68 -34.63
CA LYS A 282 -37.01 65.65 -33.16
C LYS A 282 -37.37 64.26 -32.61
N SER A 283 -37.89 63.35 -33.44
CA SER A 283 -38.33 62.01 -33.02
C SER A 283 -37.15 61.02 -32.93
N LEU A 284 -36.21 61.09 -33.88
CA LEU A 284 -35.04 60.21 -33.90
C LEU A 284 -34.06 60.51 -32.75
N HIS A 285 -33.98 61.76 -32.28
CA HIS A 285 -33.08 62.10 -31.17
C HIS A 285 -33.59 61.54 -29.83
N TYR A 286 -34.91 61.56 -29.58
CA TYR A 286 -35.52 60.95 -28.39
C TYR A 286 -35.54 59.42 -28.43
N GLU A 287 -35.77 58.78 -29.59
CA GLU A 287 -35.71 57.31 -29.69
C GLU A 287 -34.29 56.75 -29.53
N LEU A 288 -33.27 57.47 -30.00
CA LEU A 288 -31.86 57.07 -29.82
C LEU A 288 -31.41 57.23 -28.36
N GLU A 289 -31.84 58.29 -27.67
CA GLU A 289 -31.57 58.51 -26.24
C GLU A 289 -32.26 57.48 -25.34
N ILE A 290 -33.51 57.10 -25.65
CA ILE A 290 -34.26 56.05 -24.94
C ILE A 290 -33.66 54.66 -25.17
N LYS A 291 -33.17 54.37 -26.38
CA LYS A 291 -32.54 53.07 -26.70
C LYS A 291 -31.16 52.93 -26.04
N GLN A 292 -30.37 54.00 -25.98
CA GLN A 292 -29.09 54.01 -25.25
C GLN A 292 -29.29 53.90 -23.73
N THR A 293 -30.29 54.57 -23.16
CA THR A 293 -30.57 54.45 -21.71
C THR A 293 -31.03 53.04 -21.32
N ASN A 294 -31.85 52.37 -22.15
CA ASN A 294 -32.26 50.98 -21.89
C ASN A 294 -31.10 49.96 -21.97
N ASP A 295 -30.16 50.12 -22.90
CA ASP A 295 -28.98 49.23 -23.00
C ASP A 295 -28.03 49.40 -21.79
N PHE A 296 -27.88 50.64 -21.30
CA PHE A 296 -27.12 50.89 -20.06
C PHE A 296 -27.83 50.32 -18.83
N GLU A 297 -29.16 50.43 -18.76
CA GLU A 297 -29.95 49.93 -17.63
C GLU A 297 -29.93 48.39 -17.57
N GLN A 298 -29.99 47.71 -18.73
CA GLN A 298 -29.81 46.26 -18.82
C GLN A 298 -28.39 45.82 -18.44
N THR A 299 -27.37 46.61 -18.79
CA THR A 299 -25.97 46.34 -18.43
C THR A 299 -25.75 46.48 -16.92
N ILE A 300 -26.36 47.51 -16.30
CA ILE A 300 -26.31 47.74 -14.85
C ILE A 300 -26.96 46.56 -14.10
N GLU A 301 -28.11 46.08 -14.55
CA GLU A 301 -28.81 44.98 -13.86
C GLU A 301 -28.09 43.64 -14.02
N ASN A 302 -27.47 43.38 -15.17
CA ASN A 302 -26.58 42.22 -15.35
C ASN A 302 -25.35 42.28 -14.42
N LEU A 303 -24.71 43.44 -14.30
CA LEU A 303 -23.56 43.63 -13.39
C LEU A 303 -23.97 43.45 -11.93
N LYS A 304 -25.15 43.95 -11.54
CA LYS A 304 -25.69 43.78 -10.19
C LYS A 304 -25.95 42.31 -9.86
N THR A 305 -26.49 41.56 -10.81
CA THR A 305 -26.73 40.11 -10.68
C THR A 305 -25.41 39.34 -10.56
N GLN A 306 -24.37 39.72 -11.31
CA GLN A 306 -23.03 39.13 -11.21
C GLN A 306 -22.37 39.46 -9.86
N ILE A 307 -22.48 40.70 -9.37
CA ILE A 307 -21.97 41.10 -8.06
C ILE A 307 -22.66 40.28 -6.95
N GLU A 308 -23.97 40.06 -7.05
CA GLU A 308 -24.69 39.25 -6.05
C GLU A 308 -24.26 37.78 -6.09
N HIS A 309 -24.03 37.21 -7.27
CA HIS A 309 -23.50 35.86 -7.41
C HIS A 309 -22.09 35.74 -6.81
N LEU A 310 -21.20 36.69 -7.12
CA LEU A 310 -19.84 36.72 -6.57
C LEU A 310 -19.85 36.87 -5.04
N ASN A 311 -20.74 37.69 -4.48
CA ASN A 311 -20.89 37.81 -3.03
C ASN A 311 -21.33 36.49 -2.38
N LYS A 312 -22.23 35.72 -3.02
CA LYS A 312 -22.61 34.37 -2.53
C LYS A 312 -21.42 33.42 -2.56
N THR A 313 -20.59 33.47 -3.61
CA THR A 313 -19.35 32.67 -3.69
C THR A 313 -18.35 33.05 -2.62
N ILE A 314 -18.16 34.34 -2.36
CA ILE A 314 -17.25 34.83 -1.30
C ILE A 314 -17.70 34.33 0.07
N ILE A 315 -19.00 34.46 0.40
CA ILE A 315 -19.55 33.98 1.68
C ILE A 315 -19.35 32.46 1.83
N TYR A 316 -19.54 31.68 0.76
CA TYR A 316 -19.31 30.24 0.77
C TYR A 316 -17.85 29.89 1.06
N LEU A 317 -16.91 30.55 0.37
CA LEU A 317 -15.48 30.31 0.55
C LEU A 317 -14.99 30.76 1.95
N GLU A 318 -15.54 31.84 2.50
CA GLU A 318 -15.25 32.25 3.88
C GLU A 318 -15.73 31.21 4.91
N GLN A 319 -16.91 30.61 4.68
CA GLN A 319 -17.42 29.52 5.54
C GLN A 319 -16.56 28.26 5.44
N GLU A 320 -16.13 27.87 4.23
CA GLU A 320 -15.23 26.73 4.02
C GLU A 320 -13.88 26.94 4.73
N ASN A 321 -13.30 28.13 4.60
CA ASN A 321 -12.07 28.49 5.30
C ASN A 321 -12.21 28.47 6.83
N GLN A 322 -13.35 28.90 7.38
CA GLN A 322 -13.62 28.77 8.82
C GLN A 322 -13.72 27.31 9.26
N GLN A 323 -14.28 26.41 8.43
CA GLN A 323 -14.31 24.98 8.74
C GLN A 323 -12.93 24.33 8.66
N LEU A 324 -12.12 24.70 7.67
CA LEU A 324 -10.74 24.23 7.57
C LEU A 324 -9.89 24.69 8.76
N LYS A 325 -10.08 25.93 9.21
CA LYS A 325 -9.41 26.46 10.41
C LYS A 325 -9.83 25.70 11.68
N LYS A 326 -11.12 25.38 11.84
CA LYS A 326 -11.60 24.52 12.95
C LYS A 326 -11.05 23.09 12.89
N LYS A 327 -10.90 22.51 11.69
CA LYS A 327 -10.29 21.18 11.52
C LYS A 327 -8.80 21.19 11.82
N PHE A 328 -8.11 22.29 11.53
CA PHE A 328 -6.72 22.49 11.90
C PHE A 328 -6.55 22.62 13.42
N ASP A 329 -7.41 23.40 14.08
CA ASP A 329 -7.40 23.54 15.55
C ASP A 329 -7.82 22.26 16.28
N MET A 330 -8.67 21.40 15.68
CA MET A 330 -9.01 20.07 16.22
C MET A 330 -7.97 18.97 15.90
N GLY A 331 -6.97 19.28 15.05
CA GLY A 331 -5.88 18.37 14.69
C GLY A 331 -4.65 18.47 15.60
N VAL A 332 -4.66 19.39 16.58
CA VAL A 332 -3.63 19.52 17.61
C VAL A 332 -4.26 19.27 18.98
N THR A 333 -4.64 18.02 19.21
CA THR A 333 -4.73 17.46 20.57
C THR A 333 -4.04 16.10 20.54
N HIS A 334 -2.72 16.13 20.72
CA HIS A 334 -2.09 15.05 21.46
C HIS A 334 -2.30 15.37 22.93
N ASP A 335 -2.98 14.45 23.61
CA ASP A 335 -2.91 14.30 25.05
C ASP A 335 -1.42 14.25 25.45
N ASP A 336 -1.02 15.15 26.35
CA ASP A 336 -0.27 14.76 27.53
C ASP A 336 -0.43 15.85 28.61
N GLU A 337 -1.11 15.43 29.65
CA GLU A 337 -1.14 15.96 31.00
C GLU A 337 0.30 16.03 31.53
N ASP A 338 0.79 17.20 31.96
CA ASP A 338 0.88 17.54 33.39
C ASP A 338 1.86 18.71 33.68
N THR A 339 1.47 19.48 34.70
CA THR A 339 2.30 20.38 35.54
C THR A 339 3.02 21.59 34.93
N SER A 340 2.46 22.78 35.13
CA SER A 340 2.73 23.61 36.34
C SER A 340 2.59 25.12 36.07
N GLU A 341 1.91 25.77 37.01
CA GLU A 341 1.67 27.20 37.11
C GLU A 341 2.96 28.03 37.13
N LYS A 342 2.96 29.16 36.40
CA LYS A 342 3.30 30.46 37.03
C LYS A 342 2.95 31.67 36.17
N THR A 343 2.06 32.48 36.74
CA THR A 343 1.83 33.90 36.49
C THR A 343 3.12 34.72 36.61
N PHE A 344 3.31 35.74 35.76
CA PHE A 344 3.24 37.18 36.13
C PHE A 344 3.76 38.13 35.02
N ALA A 345 2.96 39.16 34.79
CA ALA A 345 3.31 40.57 34.51
C ALA A 345 4.06 40.99 33.24
N ASN A 346 3.31 41.76 32.44
CA ASN A 346 3.74 42.87 31.60
C ASN A 346 4.89 43.72 32.19
N THR A 347 5.86 44.09 31.36
CA THR A 347 6.39 45.47 31.32
C THR A 347 6.74 45.90 29.90
N SER A 348 6.25 47.08 29.52
CA SER A 348 6.66 47.82 28.33
C SER A 348 7.91 48.67 28.61
N LYS A 349 8.85 48.77 27.65
CA LYS A 349 9.30 50.04 27.00
C LYS A 349 10.63 49.93 26.22
N LYS A 350 10.52 50.30 24.93
CA LYS A 350 11.39 51.18 24.10
C LYS A 350 12.82 50.74 23.67
N ASN A 351 12.91 50.36 22.38
CA ASN A 351 13.68 50.93 21.23
C ASN A 351 15.20 51.22 21.32
N PRO A 352 15.92 51.40 20.17
CA PRO A 352 15.88 50.74 18.83
C PRO A 352 17.29 50.46 18.23
N LYS A 353 17.35 49.94 16.99
CA LYS A 353 18.52 49.62 16.09
C LYS A 353 19.02 48.17 16.28
N ASP A 354 19.11 47.30 15.27
CA ASP A 354 19.56 47.47 13.88
C ASP A 354 18.67 46.71 12.87
N ASP A 355 18.63 47.21 11.63
CA ASP A 355 18.00 46.57 10.46
C ASP A 355 18.81 45.33 10.01
N ASP A 356 18.47 44.16 10.54
CA ASP A 356 18.72 42.87 9.88
C ASP A 356 17.37 42.29 9.43
N ILE A 357 17.23 42.12 8.12
CA ILE A 357 16.09 41.46 7.48
C ILE A 357 15.96 40.06 8.09
N PRO A 358 14.84 39.69 8.75
CA PRO A 358 14.65 38.32 9.17
C PRO A 358 14.34 37.50 7.92
N ALA A 359 15.31 36.71 7.46
CA ALA A 359 15.00 35.53 6.67
C ALA A 359 14.01 34.71 7.52
N THR A 360 12.76 34.69 7.07
CA THR A 360 11.66 34.04 7.75
C THR A 360 12.04 32.60 8.09
N GLU A 361 11.87 32.17 9.33
CA GLU A 361 12.08 30.77 9.78
C GLU A 361 11.32 29.75 8.90
N GLN A 362 10.34 30.23 8.14
CA GLN A 362 9.57 29.50 7.14
C GLN A 362 10.37 29.11 5.89
N ASP A 363 11.33 29.94 5.43
CA ASP A 363 12.17 29.63 4.27
C ASP A 363 13.19 28.52 4.59
N GLU A 364 13.59 28.40 5.86
CA GLU A 364 14.50 27.35 6.32
C GLU A 364 13.75 26.03 6.60
N GLU A 365 12.51 26.10 7.08
CA GLU A 365 11.57 24.97 7.17
C GLU A 365 11.21 24.42 5.78
N ASP A 366 10.90 25.30 4.82
CA ASP A 366 10.57 24.90 3.45
C ASP A 366 11.79 24.34 2.72
N ALA A 367 12.99 24.89 2.93
CA ALA A 367 14.24 24.29 2.43
C ALA A 367 14.52 22.90 3.06
N LYS A 368 14.29 22.73 4.36
CA LYS A 368 14.39 21.43 5.05
C LYS A 368 13.34 20.43 4.55
N LYS A 369 12.15 20.90 4.16
CA LYS A 369 11.05 20.08 3.61
C LYS A 369 11.33 19.65 2.18
N VAL A 370 11.82 20.54 1.32
CA VAL A 370 12.25 20.22 -0.05
C VAL A 370 13.44 19.24 -0.05
N ASN A 371 14.40 19.39 0.88
CA ASN A 371 15.51 18.45 1.03
C ASN A 371 15.03 17.04 1.46
N ARG A 372 14.05 16.95 2.36
CA ARG A 372 13.45 15.68 2.83
C ARG A 372 12.61 14.97 1.76
N TYR A 373 11.78 15.69 1.03
CA TYR A 373 10.80 15.09 0.11
C TYR A 373 11.32 14.87 -1.31
N PHE A 374 12.21 15.73 -1.81
CA PHE A 374 12.71 15.61 -3.20
C PHE A 374 14.14 15.10 -3.27
N THR A 375 15.01 15.50 -2.34
CA THR A 375 16.45 15.24 -2.46
C THR A 375 16.84 13.89 -1.84
N GLN A 376 16.30 13.52 -0.67
CA GLN A 376 16.58 12.21 -0.06
C GLN A 376 16.20 11.00 -0.94
N PRO A 377 15.02 10.94 -1.61
CA PRO A 377 14.70 9.82 -2.47
C PRO A 377 15.63 9.70 -3.67
N ILE A 378 16.04 10.84 -4.25
CA ILE A 378 16.96 10.90 -5.40
C ILE A 378 18.37 10.50 -4.96
N VAL A 379 18.87 11.00 -3.85
CA VAL A 379 20.17 10.61 -3.27
C VAL A 379 20.18 9.13 -2.87
N LYS A 380 19.08 8.61 -2.31
CA LYS A 380 18.91 7.19 -1.97
C LYS A 380 18.84 6.31 -3.23
N ALA A 381 18.18 6.77 -4.29
CA ALA A 381 18.11 6.07 -5.58
C ALA A 381 19.46 6.08 -6.30
N LEU A 382 20.18 7.22 -6.30
CA LEU A 382 21.52 7.36 -6.86
C LEU A 382 22.54 6.54 -6.07
N GLY A 383 22.49 6.57 -4.73
CA GLY A 383 23.29 5.68 -3.88
C GLY A 383 23.05 4.20 -4.20
N LYS A 384 21.78 3.77 -4.34
CA LYS A 384 21.44 2.41 -4.80
C LYS A 384 21.91 2.09 -6.22
N LEU A 385 22.02 3.09 -7.10
CA LEU A 385 22.50 2.94 -8.48
C LEU A 385 24.02 2.79 -8.55
N PHE A 386 24.78 3.57 -7.78
CA PHE A 386 26.24 3.45 -7.72
C PHE A 386 26.69 2.20 -6.94
N SER A 387 26.03 1.82 -5.85
CA SER A 387 26.34 0.59 -5.09
C SER A 387 26.02 -0.73 -5.81
N ARG A 388 25.31 -0.68 -6.96
CA ARG A 388 24.98 -1.88 -7.76
C ARG A 388 26.18 -2.48 -8.48
N GLU A 389 27.19 -1.68 -8.81
CA GLU A 389 28.44 -2.15 -9.41
C GLU A 389 29.35 -2.75 -8.34
N ASP A 390 29.46 -2.10 -7.18
CA ASP A 390 30.36 -2.52 -6.08
C ASP A 390 29.92 -3.81 -5.40
N LYS A 391 28.61 -4.06 -5.29
CA LYS A 391 28.10 -5.34 -4.74
C LYS A 391 28.44 -6.57 -5.60
N LYS A 392 28.78 -6.39 -6.88
CA LYS A 392 29.24 -7.50 -7.74
C LYS A 392 30.62 -8.03 -7.31
N ALA A 393 31.42 -7.22 -6.62
CA ALA A 393 32.71 -7.62 -6.08
C ALA A 393 32.59 -8.66 -4.94
N ILE A 394 31.42 -8.72 -4.28
CA ILE A 394 31.13 -9.73 -3.27
C ILE A 394 30.74 -11.04 -3.98
N PRO A 395 31.45 -12.17 -3.76
CA PRO A 395 31.07 -13.46 -4.36
C PRO A 395 29.72 -13.96 -3.86
N ILE A 396 29.06 -14.86 -4.59
CA ILE A 396 27.78 -15.46 -4.16
C ILE A 396 28.03 -16.49 -3.07
N PHE A 397 27.21 -16.49 -2.01
CA PHE A 397 27.21 -17.51 -0.96
C PHE A 397 25.93 -18.35 -1.01
N LYS A 398 26.03 -19.68 -1.11
CA LYS A 398 24.86 -20.57 -1.27
C LYS A 398 24.47 -21.31 0.02
N GLY A 399 25.31 -21.28 1.05
CA GLY A 399 25.10 -21.98 2.32
C GLY A 399 25.47 -23.46 2.29
N LYS A 400 26.27 -23.91 1.31
CA LYS A 400 26.69 -25.32 1.21
C LYS A 400 28.08 -25.54 1.79
N SER A 401 28.38 -26.75 2.27
CA SER A 401 29.73 -27.16 2.73
C SER A 401 30.82 -27.14 1.64
N THR A 402 30.45 -26.90 0.38
CA THR A 402 31.39 -26.72 -0.75
C THR A 402 31.66 -25.25 -1.07
N ASP A 403 30.93 -24.32 -0.44
CA ASP A 403 31.19 -22.89 -0.57
C ASP A 403 32.42 -22.48 0.27
N LYS A 404 32.91 -21.25 0.05
CA LYS A 404 33.89 -20.64 0.97
C LYS A 404 33.27 -20.55 2.37
N LEU A 405 34.11 -20.69 3.39
CA LEU A 405 33.69 -20.54 4.78
C LEU A 405 32.95 -19.22 4.98
N ILE A 406 31.84 -19.25 5.72
CA ILE A 406 31.02 -18.07 5.95
C ILE A 406 31.83 -16.92 6.57
N SER A 407 32.79 -17.23 7.45
CA SER A 407 33.70 -16.26 8.05
C SER A 407 34.64 -15.60 7.02
N GLU A 408 35.15 -16.37 6.05
CA GLU A 408 35.98 -15.82 4.97
C GLU A 408 35.16 -15.00 3.97
N TRP A 409 33.94 -15.44 3.69
CA TRP A 409 33.01 -14.72 2.83
C TRP A 409 32.62 -13.37 3.45
N LEU A 410 32.22 -13.37 4.72
CA LEU A 410 31.88 -12.16 5.47
C LEU A 410 33.07 -11.20 5.53
N ARG A 411 34.29 -11.70 5.84
CA ARG A 411 35.50 -10.87 5.84
C ARG A 411 35.73 -10.16 4.49
N GLY A 412 35.52 -10.87 3.38
CA GLY A 412 35.61 -10.28 2.04
C GLY A 412 34.51 -9.26 1.75
N ALA A 413 33.27 -9.56 2.16
CA ALA A 413 32.12 -8.68 1.99
C ALA A 413 32.24 -7.40 2.84
N GLU A 414 32.68 -7.51 4.10
CA GLU A 414 32.93 -6.40 5.01
C GLU A 414 34.06 -5.51 4.52
N HIS A 415 35.10 -6.08 3.91
CA HIS A 415 36.16 -5.28 3.29
C HIS A 415 35.63 -4.43 2.12
N VAL A 416 34.76 -5.00 1.29
CA VAL A 416 34.08 -4.24 0.21
C VAL A 416 33.17 -3.16 0.80
N ALA A 417 32.42 -3.48 1.85
CA ALA A 417 31.55 -2.51 2.53
C ALA A 417 32.34 -1.36 3.15
N GLN A 418 33.48 -1.65 3.76
CA GLN A 418 34.35 -0.65 4.37
C GLN A 418 34.95 0.29 3.31
N ASN A 419 35.39 -0.25 2.17
CA ASN A 419 35.95 0.56 1.07
C ASN A 419 34.90 1.49 0.41
N ASN A 420 33.62 1.20 0.60
CA ASN A 420 32.51 1.96 0.03
C ASN A 420 31.67 2.68 1.09
N GLU A 421 32.15 2.75 2.34
CA GLU A 421 31.51 3.45 3.47
C GLU A 421 30.03 3.05 3.68
N TRP A 422 29.71 1.77 3.51
CA TRP A 422 28.33 1.30 3.68
C TRP A 422 27.89 1.36 5.15
N ASP A 423 26.68 1.88 5.36
CA ASP A 423 26.00 1.82 6.66
C ASP A 423 25.47 0.40 6.95
N ASP A 424 25.04 0.15 8.19
CA ASP A 424 24.62 -1.19 8.62
C ASP A 424 23.36 -1.70 7.90
N ASN A 425 22.42 -0.82 7.58
CA ASN A 425 21.22 -1.16 6.80
C ASN A 425 21.58 -1.52 5.36
N GLN A 426 22.53 -0.79 4.77
CA GLN A 426 23.09 -1.08 3.46
C GLN A 426 23.85 -2.40 3.45
N LYS A 427 24.64 -2.72 4.49
CA LYS A 427 25.33 -4.02 4.61
C LYS A 427 24.34 -5.18 4.60
N ILE A 428 23.29 -5.14 5.42
CA ILE A 428 22.28 -6.20 5.44
C ILE A 428 21.63 -6.35 4.06
N GLY A 429 21.20 -5.23 3.45
CA GLY A 429 20.56 -5.25 2.13
C GLY A 429 21.48 -5.74 1.01
N PHE A 430 22.74 -5.33 0.98
CA PHE A 430 23.68 -5.69 -0.08
C PHE A 430 24.31 -7.06 0.12
N PHE A 431 24.50 -7.52 1.35
CA PHE A 431 24.99 -8.87 1.62
C PHE A 431 23.91 -9.91 1.35
N SER A 432 22.67 -9.64 1.74
CA SER A 432 21.52 -10.50 1.43
C SER A 432 21.28 -10.70 -0.06
N ASP A 433 21.46 -9.65 -0.87
CA ASP A 433 21.43 -9.70 -2.35
C ASP A 433 22.41 -10.73 -2.95
N ARG A 434 23.48 -11.06 -2.21
CA ARG A 434 24.54 -12.00 -2.63
C ARG A 434 24.39 -13.39 -2.03
N LEU A 435 23.38 -13.60 -1.17
CA LEU A 435 22.95 -14.91 -0.72
C LEU A 435 22.12 -15.59 -1.81
N LYS A 436 22.28 -16.91 -1.95
CA LYS A 436 21.47 -17.78 -2.82
C LYS A 436 21.23 -19.13 -2.13
N GLY A 437 20.34 -19.96 -2.67
CA GLY A 437 20.08 -21.30 -2.14
C GLY A 437 19.68 -21.29 -0.67
N GLU A 438 20.26 -22.20 0.12
CA GLU A 438 19.93 -22.39 1.54
C GLU A 438 20.22 -21.13 2.38
N ALA A 439 21.27 -20.38 2.03
CA ALA A 439 21.59 -19.12 2.71
C ALA A 439 20.54 -18.03 2.50
N PHE A 440 19.97 -17.96 1.30
CA PHE A 440 18.91 -16.99 0.99
C PHE A 440 17.58 -17.39 1.61
N GLU A 441 17.23 -18.68 1.55
CA GLU A 441 16.02 -19.20 2.21
C GLU A 441 16.05 -18.96 3.72
N TRP A 442 17.21 -19.11 4.37
CA TRP A 442 17.36 -18.73 5.77
C TRP A 442 17.14 -17.23 5.99
N HIS A 443 17.75 -16.38 5.15
CA HIS A 443 17.63 -14.92 5.29
C HIS A 443 16.20 -14.42 5.04
N GLU A 444 15.41 -15.01 4.13
CA GLU A 444 14.01 -14.60 3.95
C GLU A 444 13.13 -14.88 5.18
N ASN A 445 13.46 -15.91 5.95
CA ASN A 445 12.72 -16.26 7.18
C ASN A 445 13.25 -15.52 8.43
N TYR A 446 14.38 -14.81 8.33
CA TYR A 446 15.04 -14.17 9.48
C TYR A 446 14.34 -12.88 9.95
N PRO A 447 13.92 -11.94 9.08
CA PRO A 447 13.18 -10.73 9.47
C PRO A 447 11.87 -10.99 10.19
N GLU A 448 11.22 -12.14 9.95
CA GLU A 448 9.96 -12.50 10.63
C GLU A 448 10.16 -12.83 12.12
N GLU A 449 11.39 -13.11 12.57
CA GLU A 449 11.69 -13.48 13.97
C GLU A 449 12.18 -12.30 14.84
N GLU A 450 12.74 -11.22 14.28
CA GLU A 450 13.40 -10.13 15.03
C GLU A 450 12.69 -8.75 15.04
N GLY A 451 11.73 -8.48 14.14
CA GLY A 451 11.01 -7.20 14.07
C GLY A 451 11.66 -6.14 13.16
N ASP A 452 11.16 -4.89 13.18
CA ASP A 452 11.46 -3.85 12.18
C ASP A 452 12.87 -3.21 12.27
N ASP A 453 13.63 -3.46 13.34
CA ASP A 453 14.98 -2.88 13.56
C ASP A 453 16.08 -3.97 13.53
N LEU A 454 16.34 -4.52 12.34
CA LEU A 454 17.41 -5.50 12.14
C LEU A 454 18.80 -4.86 12.31
N ASN A 455 19.50 -5.23 13.38
CA ASN A 455 20.89 -4.84 13.63
C ASN A 455 21.87 -5.71 12.82
N TYR A 456 22.86 -5.09 12.18
CA TYR A 456 23.85 -5.81 11.37
C TYR A 456 24.65 -6.83 12.18
N GLN A 457 25.01 -6.48 13.43
CA GLN A 457 25.82 -7.37 14.26
C GLN A 457 25.07 -8.64 14.64
N ASP A 458 23.79 -8.52 15.02
CA ASP A 458 22.94 -9.66 15.38
C ASP A 458 22.69 -10.56 14.16
N TRP A 459 22.37 -9.94 13.01
CA TRP A 459 22.23 -10.64 11.73
C TRP A 459 23.49 -11.41 11.34
N LYS A 460 24.67 -10.80 11.51
CA LYS A 460 25.97 -11.41 11.22
C LYS A 460 26.23 -12.63 12.11
N GLU A 461 25.98 -12.52 13.41
CA GLU A 461 26.17 -13.61 14.37
C GLU A 461 25.23 -14.78 14.09
N ALA A 462 23.97 -14.50 13.75
CA ALA A 462 23.00 -15.52 13.40
C ALA A 462 23.37 -16.24 12.08
N LEU A 463 23.83 -15.50 11.08
CA LEU A 463 24.28 -16.06 9.81
C LEU A 463 25.50 -16.98 9.99
N ILE A 464 26.48 -16.55 10.79
CA ILE A 464 27.63 -17.39 11.17
C ILE A 464 27.13 -18.64 11.90
N THR A 465 26.31 -18.48 12.95
CA THR A 465 25.82 -19.62 13.75
C THR A 465 25.11 -20.66 12.89
N ARG A 466 24.37 -20.23 11.86
CA ARG A 466 23.63 -21.12 10.98
C ARG A 466 24.53 -21.90 10.01
N PHE A 467 25.49 -21.23 9.37
CA PHE A 467 26.26 -21.77 8.25
C PHE A 467 27.71 -22.10 8.57
N GLN A 468 28.16 -21.84 9.80
CA GLN A 468 29.46 -22.28 10.28
C GLN A 468 29.42 -23.80 10.53
N ASP A 469 30.02 -24.57 9.62
CA ASP A 469 30.14 -26.01 9.80
C ASP A 469 31.10 -26.32 10.96
N THR A 470 30.61 -27.08 11.95
CA THR A 470 31.38 -27.59 13.08
C THR A 470 32.60 -28.43 12.67
N TYR A 471 32.52 -29.11 11.53
CA TYR A 471 33.62 -29.89 10.97
C TYR A 471 34.72 -28.99 10.38
N ASP A 472 34.32 -27.90 9.72
CA ASP A 472 35.25 -26.91 9.18
C ASP A 472 35.93 -26.09 10.28
N LEU A 473 35.20 -25.77 11.35
CA LEU A 473 35.75 -25.11 12.53
C LEU A 473 36.85 -25.96 13.19
N ALA A 474 36.57 -27.25 13.43
CA ALA A 474 37.56 -28.19 13.97
C ALA A 474 38.77 -28.37 13.03
N THR A 475 38.54 -28.31 11.70
CA THR A 475 39.61 -28.37 10.70
C THR A 475 40.45 -27.10 10.68
N LEU A 476 39.83 -25.93 10.83
CA LEU A 476 40.50 -24.64 10.98
C LEU A 476 41.32 -24.56 12.27
N GLU A 477 40.76 -24.96 13.41
CA GLU A 477 41.48 -25.05 14.68
C GLU A 477 42.70 -25.97 14.57
N LYS A 478 42.55 -27.11 13.86
CA LYS A 478 43.65 -28.03 13.58
C LYS A 478 44.70 -27.44 12.63
N LYS A 479 44.31 -26.55 11.70
CA LYS A 479 45.25 -25.82 10.83
C LYS A 479 45.95 -24.69 11.59
N LEU A 480 45.22 -23.96 12.43
CA LEU A 480 45.71 -22.86 13.25
C LEU A 480 46.73 -23.34 14.29
N SER A 481 46.44 -24.46 14.96
CA SER A 481 47.38 -25.11 15.91
C SER A 481 48.67 -25.62 15.27
N LYS A 482 48.70 -25.75 13.93
CA LYS A 482 49.90 -26.10 13.16
C LYS A 482 50.54 -24.89 12.47
N LEU A 483 49.89 -23.73 12.53
CA LEU A 483 50.37 -22.51 11.91
C LEU A 483 51.52 -21.96 12.73
N THR A 484 52.72 -21.95 12.15
CA THR A 484 53.91 -21.36 12.75
C THR A 484 54.45 -20.30 11.80
N GLN A 485 54.96 -19.21 12.37
CA GLN A 485 55.61 -18.16 11.58
C GLN A 485 56.88 -18.76 10.97
N LYS A 486 56.99 -18.69 9.64
CA LYS A 486 58.22 -19.12 8.98
C LYS A 486 59.35 -18.13 9.29
N PRO A 487 60.62 -18.56 9.34
CA PRO A 487 61.75 -17.67 9.66
C PRO A 487 61.86 -16.45 8.73
N GLU A 488 61.32 -16.55 7.52
CA GLU A 488 61.39 -15.54 6.46
C GLU A 488 60.09 -14.72 6.33
N GLU A 489 59.03 -15.07 7.07
CA GLU A 489 57.71 -14.43 6.99
C GLU A 489 57.64 -13.20 7.90
N ASN A 490 57.32 -12.03 7.34
CA ASN A 490 57.14 -10.80 8.11
C ASN A 490 55.99 -10.96 9.13
N CYS A 491 56.18 -10.47 10.37
CA CYS A 491 55.19 -10.59 11.45
C CYS A 491 53.80 -10.08 11.07
N ARG A 492 53.71 -9.00 10.28
CA ARG A 492 52.44 -8.44 9.82
C ARG A 492 51.74 -9.36 8.82
N ALA A 493 52.51 -10.00 7.95
CA ALA A 493 51.98 -10.96 6.98
C ALA A 493 51.52 -12.25 7.68
N PHE A 494 52.27 -12.71 8.70
CA PHE A 494 51.86 -13.85 9.54
C PHE A 494 50.58 -13.55 10.33
N MET A 495 50.47 -12.38 10.96
CA MET A 495 49.27 -11.95 11.69
C MET A 495 48.03 -11.79 10.81
N SER A 496 48.22 -11.46 9.52
CA SER A 496 47.12 -11.27 8.57
C SER A 496 46.58 -12.59 8.01
N ARG A 497 47.34 -13.67 8.12
CA ARG A 497 47.04 -14.99 7.56
C ARG A 497 46.37 -15.87 8.61
#